data_AF-A0A7Y5NMT6-F1
#
_entry.id   AF-A0A7Y5NMT6-F1
#
_cell.length_a   1.000
_cell.length_b   1.000
_cell.length_c   1.000
_cell.angle_alpha   90.00
_cell.angle_beta   90.00
_cell.angle_gamma   90.00
#
_symmetry.space_group_name_H-M   'P 1'
#
loop_
_entity.id
_entity.type
_entity.pdbx_description
1 polymer ?
#
loop_
_entity_poly.entity_id
_entity_poly.type
_entity_poly.pdbx_seq_one_letter_code
_entity_poly.pdbx_strand_id
1 'polypeptide(L)'
;MSPWELVGLFLCLPVVFASLWVNQRYETDGARVPEFEQRCRQERPVLFAVQASPDAARRIAAALMTFIGAKRQVEHHSGRFPWTRYVFTVGVELDASNGIVRVRVESASIRRLRESQPDIANRIQRLLADNRDRIEAVWLHTELREGDDARGAARHDRGWIATAAGQGVGPFEMTSMVPEWARRQ
;
A
#
# COMPACT_ATOMS: atom_id res chain seq x y z
N MET A 1 38.94 -40.83 1.14
CA MET A 1 38.30 -39.67 0.50
C MET A 1 39.03 -39.40 -0.80
N SER A 2 38.38 -39.55 -1.94
CA SER A 2 39.01 -39.39 -3.25
C SER A 2 39.23 -37.90 -3.58
N PRO A 3 40.21 -37.56 -4.45
CA PRO A 3 40.40 -36.19 -4.91
C PRO A 3 39.13 -35.58 -5.51
N TRP A 4 38.28 -36.41 -6.13
CA TRP A 4 37.01 -36.01 -6.72
C TRP A 4 35.93 -35.67 -5.67
N GLU A 5 35.95 -36.35 -4.52
CA GLU A 5 35.07 -36.03 -3.39
C GLU A 5 35.42 -34.68 -2.76
N LEU A 6 36.72 -34.35 -2.66
CA LEU A 6 37.16 -33.03 -2.20
C LEU A 6 36.74 -31.92 -3.18
N VAL A 7 36.90 -32.14 -4.48
CA VAL A 7 36.41 -31.22 -5.53
C VAL A 7 34.90 -31.01 -5.41
N GLY A 8 34.12 -32.10 -5.27
CA GLY A 8 32.68 -32.01 -5.06
C GLY A 8 32.31 -31.21 -3.80
N LEU A 9 33.01 -31.45 -2.68
CA LEU A 9 32.74 -30.77 -1.41
C LEU A 9 33.09 -29.27 -1.47
N PHE A 10 34.25 -28.91 -2.05
CA PHE A 10 34.76 -27.55 -2.00
C PHE A 10 34.32 -26.66 -3.17
N LEU A 11 33.84 -27.23 -4.29
CA LEU A 11 33.32 -26.45 -5.42
C LEU A 11 31.80 -26.55 -5.55
N CYS A 12 31.21 -27.75 -5.48
CA CYS A 12 29.78 -27.90 -5.70
C CYS A 12 28.95 -27.36 -4.53
N LEU A 13 29.36 -27.62 -3.27
CA LEU A 13 28.59 -27.12 -2.13
C LEU A 13 28.53 -25.58 -2.09
N PRO A 14 29.63 -24.81 -2.23
CA PRO A 14 29.54 -23.35 -2.26
C PRO A 14 28.65 -22.82 -3.40
N VAL A 15 28.70 -23.44 -4.58
CA VAL A 15 27.82 -23.07 -5.69
C VAL A 15 26.35 -23.33 -5.35
N VAL A 16 26.02 -24.50 -4.80
CA VAL A 16 24.66 -24.82 -4.36
C VAL A 16 24.19 -23.87 -3.26
N PHE A 17 25.03 -23.58 -2.26
CA PHE A 17 24.70 -22.62 -1.20
C PHE A 17 24.52 -21.21 -1.76
N ALA A 18 25.35 -20.77 -2.69
CA ALA A 18 25.21 -19.48 -3.35
C ALA A 18 23.91 -19.42 -4.17
N SER A 19 23.59 -20.46 -4.95
CA SER A 19 22.34 -20.55 -5.71
C SER A 19 21.11 -20.55 -4.81
N LEU A 20 21.13 -21.31 -3.70
CA LEU A 20 20.06 -21.31 -2.70
C LEU A 20 19.93 -19.94 -2.04
N TRP A 21 21.03 -19.31 -1.67
CA TRP A 21 21.03 -17.97 -1.08
C TRP A 21 20.46 -16.93 -2.05
N VAL A 22 20.87 -16.94 -3.33
CA VAL A 22 20.34 -16.06 -4.37
C VAL A 22 18.85 -16.31 -4.55
N ASN A 23 18.43 -17.56 -4.73
CA ASN A 23 17.03 -17.89 -4.91
C ASN A 23 16.22 -17.39 -3.71
N GLN A 24 16.63 -17.73 -2.49
CA GLN A 24 15.98 -17.30 -1.26
C GLN A 24 15.95 -15.76 -1.06
N ARG A 25 16.96 -15.04 -1.53
CA ARG A 25 17.06 -13.58 -1.37
C ARG A 25 16.20 -12.82 -2.37
N TYR A 26 16.01 -13.38 -3.56
CA TYR A 26 15.37 -12.75 -4.71
C TYR A 26 14.06 -13.42 -5.13
N GLU A 27 13.60 -14.44 -4.40
CA GLU A 27 12.32 -15.10 -4.65
C GLU A 27 11.17 -14.08 -4.53
N THR A 28 10.45 -13.90 -5.63
CA THR A 28 9.30 -13.01 -5.71
C THR A 28 8.02 -13.78 -5.44
N ASP A 29 7.02 -13.08 -4.90
CA ASP A 29 5.68 -13.63 -4.69
C ASP A 29 4.90 -13.69 -6.00
N GLY A 30 5.40 -14.49 -6.95
CA GLY A 30 4.85 -14.70 -8.29
C GLY A 30 5.51 -13.88 -9.40
N ALA A 31 4.84 -13.83 -10.54
CA ALA A 31 5.31 -13.14 -11.74
C ALA A 31 5.05 -11.63 -11.67
N ARG A 32 6.04 -10.87 -12.15
CA ARG A 32 5.97 -9.42 -12.32
C ARG A 32 4.96 -9.04 -13.41
N VAL A 33 4.23 -7.95 -13.20
CA VAL A 33 3.34 -7.30 -14.17
C VAL A 33 3.88 -5.89 -14.49
N PRO A 34 4.75 -5.74 -15.50
CA PRO A 34 5.40 -4.46 -15.80
C PRO A 34 4.44 -3.31 -16.11
N GLU A 35 3.31 -3.61 -16.77
CA GLU A 35 2.29 -2.63 -17.14
C GLU A 35 1.65 -2.02 -15.89
N PHE A 36 1.44 -2.82 -14.84
CA PHE A 36 0.93 -2.35 -13.55
C PHE A 36 1.91 -1.38 -12.88
N GLU A 37 3.20 -1.72 -12.87
CA GLU A 37 4.24 -0.88 -12.27
C GLU A 37 4.45 0.44 -13.01
N GLN A 38 4.40 0.39 -14.35
CA GLN A 38 4.46 1.59 -15.17
C GLN A 38 3.26 2.49 -14.88
N ARG A 39 2.05 1.91 -14.83
CA ARG A 39 0.84 2.66 -14.52
C ARG A 39 0.89 3.31 -13.14
N CYS A 40 1.28 2.58 -12.10
CA CYS A 40 1.43 3.15 -10.75
C CYS A 40 2.38 4.35 -10.72
N ARG A 41 3.47 4.33 -11.52
CA ARG A 41 4.41 5.45 -11.64
C ARG A 41 3.82 6.65 -12.39
N GLN A 42 3.02 6.40 -13.43
CA GLN A 42 2.44 7.44 -14.28
C GLN A 42 1.23 8.11 -13.62
N GLU A 43 0.28 7.31 -13.13
CA GLU A 43 -1.00 7.80 -12.61
C GLU A 43 -0.93 8.21 -11.14
N ARG A 44 0.05 7.67 -10.39
CA ARG A 44 0.24 7.90 -8.96
C ARG A 44 -1.07 7.82 -8.16
N PRO A 45 -1.78 6.67 -8.23
CA PRO A 45 -3.14 6.54 -7.69
C PRO A 45 -3.19 6.88 -6.20
N VAL A 46 -4.28 7.51 -5.79
CA VAL A 46 -4.56 7.76 -4.38
C VAL A 46 -4.97 6.43 -3.74
N LEU A 47 -4.31 6.05 -2.65
CA LEU A 47 -4.66 4.88 -1.85
C LEU A 47 -5.66 5.23 -0.76
N PHE A 48 -5.44 6.37 -0.13
CA PHE A 48 -6.19 6.84 1.02
C PHE A 48 -6.24 8.35 1.02
N ALA A 49 -7.39 8.90 1.34
CA ALA A 49 -7.54 10.31 1.63
C ALA A 49 -8.44 10.49 2.85
N VAL A 50 -8.13 11.49 3.67
CA VAL A 50 -8.96 11.89 4.81
C VAL A 50 -9.08 13.39 4.85
N GLN A 51 -10.30 13.86 5.05
CA GLN A 51 -10.64 15.23 5.34
C GLN A 51 -10.98 15.33 6.83
N ALA A 52 -10.31 16.23 7.53
CA ALA A 52 -10.39 16.39 8.97
C ALA A 52 -10.10 17.86 9.33
N SER A 53 -10.30 18.24 10.59
CA SER A 53 -9.85 19.56 11.04
C SER A 53 -8.34 19.75 10.81
N PRO A 54 -7.83 20.96 10.55
CA PRO A 54 -6.42 21.20 10.22
C PRO A 54 -5.43 20.60 11.24
N ASP A 55 -5.75 20.65 12.52
CA ASP A 55 -4.95 20.03 13.58
C ASP A 55 -4.98 18.50 13.55
N ALA A 56 -6.14 17.91 13.28
CA ALA A 56 -6.27 16.47 13.11
C ALA A 56 -5.54 16.00 11.85
N ALA A 57 -5.67 16.71 10.73
CA ALA A 57 -4.94 16.43 9.49
C ALA A 57 -3.42 16.44 9.70
N ARG A 58 -2.88 17.44 10.41
CA ARG A 58 -1.46 17.48 10.79
C ARG A 58 -1.03 16.26 11.60
N ARG A 59 -1.81 15.87 12.62
CA ARG A 59 -1.52 14.70 13.45
C ARG A 59 -1.59 13.39 12.66
N ILE A 60 -2.59 13.24 11.81
CA ILE A 60 -2.77 12.06 10.97
C ILE A 60 -1.60 11.94 9.97
N ALA A 61 -1.23 13.03 9.30
CA ALA A 61 -0.07 13.06 8.40
C ALA A 61 1.23 12.68 9.14
N ALA A 62 1.48 13.26 10.32
CA ALA A 62 2.66 12.92 11.12
C ALA A 62 2.68 11.44 11.55
N ALA A 63 1.52 10.90 11.98
CA ALA A 63 1.40 9.52 12.38
C ALA A 63 1.57 8.54 11.20
N LEU A 64 1.09 8.91 10.01
CA LEU A 64 1.31 8.17 8.77
C LEU A 64 2.78 8.18 8.37
N MET A 65 3.43 9.35 8.32
CA MET A 65 4.86 9.44 7.99
C MET A 65 5.73 8.62 8.95
N THR A 66 5.42 8.65 10.25
CA THR A 66 6.11 7.85 11.26
C THR A 66 5.93 6.35 11.01
N PHE A 67 4.70 5.92 10.71
CA PHE A 67 4.38 4.51 10.47
C PHE A 67 5.02 3.96 9.18
N ILE A 68 4.91 4.70 8.08
CA ILE A 68 5.45 4.29 6.78
C ILE A 68 6.99 4.28 6.83
N GLY A 69 7.56 5.16 7.66
CA GLY A 69 9.00 5.20 7.94
C GLY A 69 9.83 5.70 6.76
N ALA A 70 11.15 5.65 6.92
CA ALA A 70 12.09 6.25 5.98
C ALA A 70 12.06 5.62 4.57
N LYS A 71 11.78 4.32 4.47
CA LYS A 71 11.72 3.61 3.19
C LYS A 71 10.47 3.93 2.38
N ARG A 72 9.44 4.49 3.03
CA ARG A 72 8.15 4.81 2.40
C ARG A 72 7.44 3.62 1.77
N GLN A 73 7.73 2.41 2.20
CA GLN A 73 7.21 1.18 1.62
C GLN A 73 6.07 0.63 2.47
N VAL A 74 4.99 0.21 1.81
CA VAL A 74 3.84 -0.43 2.45
C VAL A 74 3.37 -1.61 1.61
N GLU A 75 2.71 -2.55 2.26
CA GLU A 75 1.94 -3.59 1.59
C GLU A 75 0.47 -3.54 2.04
N HIS A 76 -0.38 -4.30 1.36
CA HIS A 76 -1.69 -4.64 1.87
C HIS A 76 -2.03 -6.07 1.46
N HIS A 77 -2.83 -6.75 2.27
CA HIS A 77 -3.18 -8.15 2.06
C HIS A 77 -4.58 -8.36 1.47
N SER A 78 -5.33 -7.27 1.27
CA SER A 78 -6.68 -7.29 0.70
C SER A 78 -6.68 -6.94 -0.79
N GLY A 79 -7.81 -7.13 -1.47
CA GLY A 79 -7.95 -6.79 -2.88
C GLY A 79 -7.54 -7.91 -3.82
N ARG A 80 -7.40 -7.59 -5.11
CA ARG A 80 -7.17 -8.61 -6.16
C ARG A 80 -5.79 -8.49 -6.79
N PHE A 81 -5.40 -9.55 -7.48
CA PHE A 81 -4.22 -9.51 -8.35
C PHE A 81 -4.32 -8.32 -9.34
N PRO A 82 -3.23 -7.56 -9.56
CA PRO A 82 -1.87 -7.79 -9.04
C PRO A 82 -1.58 -7.17 -7.66
N TRP A 83 -2.46 -6.34 -7.11
CA TRP A 83 -2.19 -5.49 -5.94
C TRP A 83 -1.62 -6.22 -4.72
N THR A 84 -2.18 -7.39 -4.37
CA THR A 84 -1.78 -8.17 -3.19
C THR A 84 -0.36 -8.75 -3.24
N ARG A 85 0.30 -8.70 -4.40
CA ARG A 85 1.68 -9.19 -4.62
C ARG A 85 2.70 -8.07 -4.66
N TYR A 86 2.30 -6.83 -4.45
CA TYR A 86 3.15 -5.66 -4.63
C TYR A 86 3.42 -4.94 -3.32
N VAL A 87 4.64 -4.42 -3.21
CA VAL A 87 5.03 -3.41 -2.24
C VAL A 87 4.94 -2.06 -2.94
N PHE A 88 4.26 -1.12 -2.30
CA PHE A 88 4.05 0.24 -2.80
C PHE A 88 5.00 1.20 -2.10
N THR A 89 5.74 1.99 -2.87
CA THR A 89 6.38 3.20 -2.35
C THR A 89 5.32 4.30 -2.36
N VAL A 90 5.11 4.96 -1.22
CA VAL A 90 4.02 5.93 -1.06
C VAL A 90 4.48 7.30 -0.55
N GLY A 91 3.83 8.35 -1.04
CA GLY A 91 3.96 9.71 -0.54
C GLY A 91 2.79 10.09 0.35
N VAL A 92 3.06 10.84 1.43
CA VAL A 92 2.03 11.46 2.27
C VAL A 92 1.97 12.94 1.95
N GLU A 93 0.83 13.42 1.45
CA GLU A 93 0.60 14.81 1.09
C GLU A 93 -0.35 15.44 2.11
N LEU A 94 0.04 16.56 2.72
CA LEU A 94 -0.79 17.35 3.63
C LEU A 94 -1.21 18.67 2.97
N ASP A 95 -2.51 18.87 2.87
CA ASP A 95 -3.13 20.13 2.51
C ASP A 95 -3.69 20.81 3.76
N ALA A 96 -2.85 21.57 4.44
CA ALA A 96 -3.18 22.14 5.76
C ALA A 96 -4.33 23.15 5.72
N SER A 97 -4.53 23.87 4.61
CA SER A 97 -5.61 24.86 4.49
C SER A 97 -6.99 24.21 4.44
N ASN A 98 -7.08 23.04 3.78
CA ASN A 98 -8.34 22.31 3.62
C ASN A 98 -8.48 21.13 4.60
N GLY A 99 -7.47 20.88 5.43
CA GLY A 99 -7.46 19.77 6.38
C GLY A 99 -7.45 18.39 5.70
N ILE A 100 -6.80 18.27 4.54
CA ILE A 100 -6.80 17.02 3.76
C ILE A 100 -5.44 16.34 3.85
N VAL A 101 -5.43 15.05 4.16
CA VAL A 101 -4.25 14.19 4.05
C VAL A 101 -4.49 13.17 2.95
N ARG A 102 -3.53 12.98 2.06
CA ARG A 102 -3.58 11.98 0.98
C ARG A 102 -2.37 11.07 1.07
N VAL A 103 -2.57 9.79 0.79
CA VAL A 103 -1.50 8.82 0.57
C VAL A 103 -1.57 8.37 -0.89
N ARG A 104 -0.51 8.62 -1.64
CA ARG A 104 -0.41 8.32 -3.07
C ARG A 104 0.67 7.29 -3.33
N VAL A 105 0.43 6.41 -4.29
CA VAL A 105 1.48 5.53 -4.82
C VAL A 105 2.45 6.37 -5.64
N GLU A 106 3.74 6.21 -5.38
CA GLU A 106 4.82 6.78 -6.20
C GLU A 106 5.38 5.71 -7.14
N SER A 107 5.46 4.47 -6.67
CA SER A 107 5.85 3.31 -7.47
C SER A 107 5.36 2.01 -6.83
N ALA A 108 5.35 0.94 -7.61
CA ALA A 108 5.07 -0.40 -7.14
C ALA A 108 6.20 -1.34 -7.57
N SER A 109 6.57 -2.28 -6.70
CA SER A 109 7.53 -3.34 -6.98
C SER A 109 7.00 -4.67 -6.45
N ILE A 110 7.25 -5.76 -7.17
CA ILE A 110 6.79 -7.08 -6.71
C ILE A 110 7.41 -7.44 -5.36
N ARG A 111 6.58 -7.96 -4.45
CA ARG A 111 6.99 -8.39 -3.12
C ARG A 111 8.00 -9.52 -3.23
N ARG A 112 9.01 -9.48 -2.38
CA ARG A 112 9.95 -10.58 -2.15
C ARG A 112 9.49 -11.36 -0.93
N LEU A 113 9.50 -12.69 -0.99
CA LEU A 113 8.88 -13.55 0.04
C LEU A 113 9.42 -13.34 1.47
N ARG A 114 10.64 -12.82 1.61
CA ARG A 114 11.32 -12.63 2.91
C ARG A 114 11.31 -11.19 3.43
N GLU A 115 10.69 -10.27 2.70
CA GLU A 115 10.59 -8.87 3.10
C GLU A 115 9.12 -8.57 3.44
N SER A 116 8.84 -8.36 4.73
CA SER A 116 7.55 -7.82 5.17
C SER A 116 7.62 -6.30 5.22
N GLN A 117 6.48 -5.67 4.95
CA GLN A 117 6.33 -4.24 5.02
C GLN A 117 5.15 -3.89 5.93
N PRO A 118 5.04 -2.64 6.40
CA PRO A 118 3.87 -2.25 7.16
C PRO A 118 2.59 -2.40 6.35
N ASP A 119 1.59 -3.08 6.92
CA ASP A 119 0.25 -3.21 6.32
C ASP A 119 -0.54 -1.91 6.48
N ILE A 120 -0.72 -1.20 5.37
CA ILE A 120 -1.38 0.11 5.35
C ILE A 120 -2.86 0.04 5.74
N ALA A 121 -3.57 -1.03 5.37
CA ALA A 121 -5.01 -1.12 5.61
C ALA A 121 -5.31 -1.23 7.11
N ASN A 122 -4.59 -2.12 7.79
CA ASN A 122 -4.68 -2.29 9.24
C ASN A 122 -4.30 -1.01 10.00
N ARG A 123 -3.30 -0.26 9.53
CA ARG A 123 -2.90 0.98 10.19
C ARG A 123 -3.91 2.10 9.99
N ILE A 124 -4.44 2.25 8.78
CA ILE A 124 -5.47 3.26 8.50
C ILE A 124 -6.67 3.03 9.43
N GLN A 125 -7.14 1.80 9.58
CA GLN A 125 -8.28 1.51 10.47
C GLN A 125 -8.02 1.98 11.91
N ARG A 126 -6.82 1.75 12.45
CA ARG A 126 -6.45 2.25 13.79
C ARG A 126 -6.41 3.78 13.85
N LEU A 127 -5.81 4.42 12.86
CA LEU A 127 -5.75 5.88 12.77
C LEU A 127 -7.13 6.53 12.71
N LEU A 128 -8.05 5.92 11.95
CA LEU A 128 -9.44 6.36 11.86
C LEU A 128 -10.16 6.21 13.20
N ALA A 129 -9.93 5.10 13.91
CA ALA A 129 -10.50 4.88 15.24
C ALA A 129 -9.99 5.92 16.26
N ASP A 130 -8.69 6.19 16.28
CA ASP A 130 -8.05 7.14 17.21
C ASP A 130 -8.47 8.60 16.97
N ASN A 131 -8.97 8.92 15.78
CA ASN A 131 -9.36 10.28 15.37
C ASN A 131 -10.83 10.41 14.98
N ARG A 132 -11.68 9.45 15.37
CA ARG A 132 -13.05 9.31 14.88
C ARG A 132 -13.89 10.58 14.98
N ASP A 133 -13.73 11.35 16.06
CA ASP A 133 -14.55 12.55 16.34
C ASP A 133 -14.04 13.81 15.62
N ARG A 134 -12.97 13.68 14.82
CA ARG A 134 -12.28 14.81 14.15
C ARG A 134 -12.19 14.64 12.64
N ILE A 135 -12.75 13.56 12.12
CA ILE A 135 -12.72 13.20 10.70
C ILE A 135 -14.08 13.56 10.11
N GLU A 136 -14.06 14.33 9.03
CA GLU A 136 -15.25 14.75 8.29
C GLU A 136 -15.58 13.74 7.18
N ALA A 137 -14.56 13.30 6.45
CA ALA A 137 -14.70 12.31 5.39
C ALA A 137 -13.44 11.47 5.23
N VAL A 138 -13.63 10.23 4.79
CA VAL A 138 -12.57 9.28 4.46
C VAL A 138 -12.86 8.72 3.09
N TRP A 139 -11.82 8.58 2.29
CA TRP A 139 -11.87 7.82 1.06
C TRP A 139 -10.76 6.76 1.05
N LEU A 140 -11.12 5.53 0.68
CA LEU A 140 -10.20 4.39 0.54
C LEU A 140 -10.27 3.85 -0.87
N HIS A 141 -9.13 3.60 -1.49
CA HIS A 141 -9.08 2.90 -2.76
C HIS A 141 -9.72 1.51 -2.65
N THR A 142 -10.44 1.08 -3.70
CA THR A 142 -11.22 -0.18 -3.66
C THR A 142 -10.38 -1.41 -3.27
N GLU A 143 -9.11 -1.44 -3.67
CA GLU A 143 -8.21 -2.57 -3.38
C GLU A 143 -7.78 -2.65 -1.90
N LEU A 144 -8.02 -1.62 -1.09
CA LEU A 144 -7.74 -1.64 0.35
C LEU A 144 -8.88 -2.23 1.18
N ARG A 145 -10.03 -2.56 0.56
CA ARG A 145 -11.19 -3.07 1.27
C ARG A 145 -11.95 -4.10 0.44
N GLU A 146 -12.34 -5.20 1.07
CA GLU A 146 -13.15 -6.23 0.43
C GLU A 146 -14.60 -5.77 0.18
N GLY A 147 -15.29 -6.42 -0.76
CA GLY A 147 -16.70 -6.16 -1.05
C GLY A 147 -16.98 -5.39 -2.34
N ASP A 148 -15.97 -5.15 -3.18
CA ASP A 148 -16.17 -4.66 -4.55
C ASP A 148 -16.21 -5.83 -5.54
N ASP A 149 -17.35 -6.00 -6.19
CA ASP A 149 -17.65 -6.99 -7.20
C ASP A 149 -17.35 -6.51 -8.64
N ALA A 150 -17.00 -5.22 -8.82
CA ALA A 150 -16.60 -4.68 -10.12
C ALA A 150 -15.40 -5.44 -10.73
N ARG A 151 -15.27 -5.35 -12.07
CA ARG A 151 -14.20 -5.98 -12.85
C ARG A 151 -13.59 -4.99 -13.86
N GLY A 152 -12.36 -5.24 -14.27
CA GLY A 152 -11.69 -4.48 -15.33
C GLY A 152 -11.31 -3.04 -14.94
N ALA A 153 -11.25 -2.16 -15.95
CA ALA A 153 -10.74 -0.80 -15.83
C ALA A 153 -11.56 0.10 -14.90
N ALA A 154 -12.84 -0.22 -14.71
CA ALA A 154 -13.73 0.54 -13.83
C ALA A 154 -13.24 0.59 -12.39
N ARG A 155 -12.34 -0.29 -11.95
CA ARG A 155 -11.85 -0.36 -10.56
C ARG A 155 -10.79 0.67 -10.21
N HIS A 156 -10.13 1.29 -11.19
CA HIS A 156 -8.92 2.08 -10.95
C HIS A 156 -9.17 3.37 -10.17
N ASP A 157 -10.32 4.00 -10.39
CA ASP A 157 -10.68 5.24 -9.70
C ASP A 157 -11.71 5.02 -8.59
N ARG A 158 -12.17 3.77 -8.40
CA ARG A 158 -13.20 3.42 -7.44
C ARG A 158 -12.64 3.34 -6.03
N GLY A 159 -13.53 3.62 -5.09
CA GLY A 159 -13.18 3.49 -3.69
C GLY A 159 -14.40 3.51 -2.81
N TRP A 160 -14.12 3.53 -1.53
CA TRP A 160 -15.10 3.55 -0.47
C TRP A 160 -15.01 4.91 0.22
N ILE A 161 -16.14 5.60 0.30
CA ILE A 161 -16.25 6.85 1.05
C ILE A 161 -17.00 6.60 2.34
N ALA A 162 -16.57 7.21 3.44
CA ALA A 162 -17.34 7.29 4.67
C ALA A 162 -17.28 8.72 5.19
N THR A 163 -18.40 9.22 5.69
CA THR A 163 -18.53 10.58 6.25
C THR A 163 -18.74 10.50 7.75
N ALA A 164 -18.51 11.61 8.45
CA ALA A 164 -18.80 11.73 9.87
C ALA A 164 -20.28 11.43 10.16
N ALA A 165 -20.55 10.57 11.13
CA ALA A 165 -21.87 10.23 11.61
C ALA A 165 -21.87 10.18 13.14
N GLY A 166 -22.40 11.23 13.79
CA GLY A 166 -22.58 11.29 15.24
C GLY A 166 -21.27 11.16 16.04
N GLN A 167 -20.91 9.92 16.39
CA GLN A 167 -19.74 9.58 17.23
C GLN A 167 -18.58 8.92 16.45
N GLY A 168 -18.50 9.08 15.12
CA GLY A 168 -17.36 8.57 14.37
C GLY A 168 -17.55 8.56 12.86
N VAL A 169 -16.77 7.72 12.19
CA VAL A 169 -16.87 7.48 10.75
C VAL A 169 -18.07 6.56 10.50
N GLY A 170 -18.99 6.99 9.64
CA GLY A 170 -20.17 6.25 9.23
C GLY A 170 -19.84 4.99 8.41
N PRO A 171 -20.87 4.28 7.92
CA PRO A 171 -20.66 3.14 7.03
C PRO A 171 -19.94 3.58 5.75
N PHE A 172 -19.09 2.71 5.23
CA PHE A 172 -18.44 2.93 3.95
C PHE A 172 -19.39 2.62 2.81
N GLU A 173 -19.56 3.59 1.92
CA GLU A 173 -20.33 3.50 0.70
C GLU A 173 -19.40 3.46 -0.51
N MET A 174 -19.74 2.64 -1.50
CA MET A 174 -18.94 2.55 -2.72
C MET A 174 -19.15 3.80 -3.59
N THR A 175 -18.07 4.41 -4.03
CA THR A 175 -18.07 5.48 -5.04
C THR A 175 -17.42 5.01 -6.34
N SER A 176 -17.97 5.44 -7.47
CA SER A 176 -17.43 5.16 -8.80
C SER A 176 -16.09 5.86 -9.07
N MET A 177 -15.76 6.88 -8.27
CA MET A 177 -14.60 7.74 -8.49
C MET A 177 -14.04 8.36 -7.19
N VAL A 178 -12.75 8.70 -7.21
CA VAL A 178 -12.09 9.49 -6.16
C VAL A 178 -12.88 10.82 -5.98
N PRO A 179 -13.26 11.23 -4.77
CA PRO A 179 -13.94 12.51 -4.55
C PRO A 179 -13.07 13.70 -4.97
N GLU A 180 -13.68 14.80 -5.39
CA GLU A 180 -12.96 16.00 -5.85
C GLU A 180 -11.96 16.51 -4.82
N TRP A 181 -12.36 16.56 -3.54
CA TRP A 181 -11.49 16.95 -2.43
C TRP A 181 -10.27 16.02 -2.31
N ALA A 182 -10.37 14.74 -2.68
CA ALA A 182 -9.29 13.77 -2.61
C ALA A 182 -8.39 13.77 -3.86
N ARG A 183 -8.79 14.39 -4.99
CA ARG A 183 -8.10 14.24 -6.29
C ARG A 183 -6.81 15.03 -6.51
N ARG A 184 -6.51 16.06 -5.70
CA ARG A 184 -5.55 17.15 -6.01
C ARG A 184 -4.62 16.94 -7.23
N GLN A 185 -4.89 17.71 -8.28
CA GLN A 185 -4.09 17.81 -9.50
C GLN A 185 -2.66 18.27 -9.21
#